data_AF-A0A3N5ATV4-F1
#
_entry.id   AF-A0A3N5ATV4-F1
#
_cell.length_a   1.000
_cell.length_b   1.000
_cell.length_c   1.000
_cell.angle_alpha   90.00
_cell.angle_beta   90.00
_cell.angle_gamma   90.00
#
_symmetry.space_group_name_H-M   'P 1'
#
loop_
_entity.id
_entity.type
_entity.pdbx_description
1 polymer ?
#
loop_
_entity_poly.entity_id
_entity_poly.type
_entity_poly.pdbx_seq_one_letter_code
_entity_poly.pdbx_strand_id
1 'polypeptide(L)'
;MEIGNGTGRLGLLELVHGVLFSPAATFRAVGGAPPLKEAAFIFFLLTLGNSLAGSFLLRSNFAGIPGANVTEVTRVVTGLLPAFVLIAIVFAAAKWFLYSALFHFLAGLLGGRGNPRGTLVVCALAGLPGIFLVPVELALDILKVAAVPAAALGGLVGLGVLVWEVILLVIGLREVHRFTTGSAVITVLLPLAVLVCLFVIFVIGIVVSAGALLPSFSLG
;
A
#
# COMPACT_ATOMS: atom_id res chain seq x y z
N MET A 1 2.56 -8.07 -30.90
CA MET A 1 1.32 -8.29 -30.12
C MET A 1 0.75 -6.92 -29.85
N GLU A 2 -0.30 -6.55 -30.57
CA GLU A 2 -0.90 -5.21 -30.53
C GLU A 2 -1.84 -5.16 -29.33
N ILE A 3 -1.41 -4.50 -28.25
CA ILE A 3 -2.17 -4.41 -27.00
C ILE A 3 -2.72 -2.98 -26.93
N GLY A 4 -3.92 -2.81 -27.46
CA GLY A 4 -4.65 -1.57 -27.32
C GLY A 4 -6.07 -1.76 -27.83
N ASN A 5 -7.04 -1.20 -27.10
CA ASN A 5 -8.31 -0.84 -27.74
C ASN A 5 -7.97 0.04 -28.97
N GLY A 6 -8.79 0.06 -30.02
CA GLY A 6 -8.49 0.74 -31.30
C GLY A 6 -8.13 2.24 -31.27
N THR A 7 -7.86 2.82 -30.09
CA THR A 7 -7.29 4.16 -29.83
C THR A 7 -5.81 4.16 -29.37
N GLY A 8 -5.17 2.99 -29.23
CA GLY A 8 -3.76 2.88 -28.82
C GLY A 8 -3.49 3.10 -27.32
N ARG A 9 -4.54 3.05 -26.48
CA ARG A 9 -4.45 3.19 -25.01
C ARG A 9 -4.78 1.86 -24.32
N LEU A 10 -4.05 1.56 -23.24
CA LEU A 10 -4.31 0.39 -22.40
C LEU A 10 -5.66 0.53 -21.71
N GLY A 11 -6.53 -0.45 -21.89
CA GLY A 11 -7.81 -0.57 -21.17
C GLY A 11 -7.64 -1.04 -19.72
N LEU A 12 -8.71 -0.95 -18.92
CA LEU A 12 -8.71 -1.39 -17.51
C LEU A 12 -8.25 -2.84 -17.33
N LEU A 13 -8.83 -3.77 -18.10
CA LEU A 13 -8.49 -5.19 -18.01
C LEU A 13 -7.05 -5.47 -18.43
N GLU A 14 -6.57 -4.79 -19.49
CA GLU A 14 -5.20 -4.89 -19.98
C GLU A 14 -4.19 -4.36 -18.94
N LEU A 15 -4.55 -3.31 -18.19
CA LEU A 15 -3.74 -2.81 -17.09
C LEU A 15 -3.67 -3.81 -15.94
N VAL A 16 -4.82 -4.33 -15.49
CA VAL A 16 -4.85 -5.31 -14.39
C VAL A 16 -4.07 -6.56 -14.77
N HIS A 17 -4.38 -7.17 -15.91
CA HIS A 17 -3.69 -8.35 -16.41
C HIS A 17 -2.20 -8.06 -16.66
N GLY A 18 -1.91 -6.94 -17.32
CA GLY A 18 -0.55 -6.56 -17.67
C GLY A 18 0.34 -6.34 -16.45
N VAL A 19 -0.14 -5.65 -15.41
CA VAL A 19 0.62 -5.42 -14.19
C VAL A 19 0.86 -6.73 -13.43
N LEU A 20 -0.12 -7.63 -13.39
CA LEU A 20 0.00 -8.90 -12.65
C LEU A 20 0.90 -9.92 -13.37
N PHE A 21 0.87 -9.98 -14.70
CA PHE A 21 1.52 -11.05 -15.47
C PHE A 21 2.69 -10.59 -16.36
N SER A 22 2.70 -9.33 -16.80
CA SER A 22 3.71 -8.75 -17.71
C SER A 22 4.17 -7.34 -17.28
N PRO A 23 4.53 -7.12 -16.00
CA PRO A 23 4.63 -5.78 -15.40
C PRO A 23 5.58 -4.83 -16.11
N ALA A 24 6.77 -5.31 -16.53
CA ALA A 24 7.75 -4.46 -17.18
C ALA A 24 7.26 -3.90 -18.53
N ALA A 25 6.61 -4.74 -19.34
CA ALA A 25 6.05 -4.30 -20.62
C ALA A 25 4.91 -3.31 -20.40
N THR A 26 4.04 -3.57 -19.44
CA THR A 26 2.89 -2.71 -19.12
C THR A 26 3.34 -1.36 -18.58
N PHE A 27 4.29 -1.30 -17.63
CA PHE A 27 4.78 -0.03 -17.11
C PHE A 27 5.60 0.77 -18.13
N ARG A 28 6.28 0.09 -19.06
CA ARG A 28 6.94 0.77 -20.19
C ARG A 28 5.92 1.49 -21.08
N ALA A 29 4.80 0.84 -21.39
CA ALA A 29 3.72 1.44 -22.15
C ALA A 29 3.07 2.62 -21.39
N VAL A 30 2.86 2.49 -20.08
CA VAL A 30 2.40 3.57 -19.19
C VAL A 30 3.32 4.79 -19.25
N GLY A 31 4.64 4.59 -19.34
CA GLY A 31 5.60 5.69 -19.45
C GLY A 31 5.41 6.57 -20.69
N GLY A 32 4.92 6.00 -21.79
CA GLY A 32 4.62 6.71 -23.04
C GLY A 32 3.28 7.43 -23.03
N ALA A 33 2.22 6.78 -22.55
CA ALA A 33 0.87 7.33 -22.51
C ALA A 33 0.15 6.95 -21.20
N PRO A 34 0.35 7.70 -20.10
CA PRO A 34 -0.17 7.33 -18.79
C PRO A 34 -1.72 7.33 -18.73
N PRO A 35 -2.37 6.17 -18.50
CA PRO A 35 -3.83 6.07 -18.38
C PRO A 35 -4.28 6.42 -16.95
N LEU A 36 -4.20 7.71 -16.60
CA LEU A 36 -4.41 8.18 -15.22
C LEU A 36 -5.82 7.92 -14.71
N LYS A 37 -6.84 8.01 -15.57
CA LYS A 37 -8.24 7.82 -15.16
C LYS A 37 -8.50 6.37 -14.76
N GLU A 38 -8.01 5.44 -15.57
CA GLU A 38 -8.11 4.01 -15.38
C GLU A 38 -7.37 3.58 -14.12
N ALA A 39 -6.14 4.08 -13.93
CA ALA A 39 -5.35 3.80 -12.74
C ALA A 39 -5.98 4.35 -11.45
N ALA A 40 -6.51 5.58 -11.50
CA ALA A 40 -7.24 6.17 -10.37
C ALA A 40 -8.48 5.35 -10.02
N PHE A 41 -9.26 4.94 -11.02
CA PHE A 41 -10.44 4.10 -10.83
C PHE A 41 -10.08 2.77 -10.14
N ILE A 42 -9.04 2.08 -10.64
CA ILE A 42 -8.53 0.84 -10.02
C ILE A 42 -8.11 1.10 -8.57
N PHE A 43 -7.32 2.14 -8.31
CA PHE A 43 -6.83 2.46 -6.98
C PHE A 43 -7.96 2.71 -5.97
N PHE A 44 -8.97 3.51 -6.34
CA PHE A 44 -10.10 3.79 -5.46
C PHE A 44 -11.01 2.58 -5.29
N LEU A 45 -11.17 1.75 -6.32
CA LEU A 45 -11.91 0.50 -6.22
C LEU A 45 -11.24 -0.48 -5.25
N LEU A 46 -9.91 -0.63 -5.33
CA LEU A 46 -9.14 -1.44 -4.38
C LEU A 46 -9.23 -0.88 -2.96
N THR A 47 -9.09 0.44 -2.80
CA THR A 47 -9.19 1.11 -1.50
C THR A 47 -10.57 0.88 -0.87
N LEU A 48 -11.63 1.01 -1.67
CA LEU A 48 -13.00 0.78 -1.22
C LEU A 48 -13.21 -0.69 -0.84
N GLY A 49 -12.76 -1.63 -1.69
CA GLY A 49 -12.85 -3.06 -1.43
C GLY A 49 -12.16 -3.45 -0.12
N ASN A 50 -10.93 -2.99 0.09
CA ASN A 50 -10.17 -3.24 1.32
C ASN A 50 -10.83 -2.60 2.54
N SER A 51 -11.37 -1.38 2.41
CA SER A 51 -12.06 -0.70 3.51
C SER A 51 -13.33 -1.43 3.94
N LEU A 52 -14.10 -1.94 2.96
CA LEU A 52 -15.30 -2.74 3.22
C LEU A 52 -14.93 -4.07 3.87
N ALA A 53 -13.97 -4.81 3.31
CA ALA A 53 -13.48 -6.07 3.88
C ALA A 53 -13.00 -5.90 5.34
N GLY A 54 -12.18 -4.88 5.60
CA GLY A 54 -11.73 -4.56 6.96
C GLY A 54 -12.88 -4.26 7.93
N SER A 55 -13.95 -3.63 7.46
CA SER A 55 -15.14 -3.37 8.29
C SER A 55 -15.91 -4.64 8.66
N PHE A 56 -15.93 -5.65 7.78
CA PHE A 56 -16.51 -6.97 8.08
C PHE A 56 -15.64 -7.72 9.08
N LEU A 57 -14.34 -7.77 8.84
CA LEU A 57 -13.40 -8.49 9.71
C LEU A 57 -13.33 -7.89 11.12
N LEU A 58 -13.43 -6.56 11.24
CA LEU A 58 -13.51 -5.90 12.54
C LEU A 58 -14.67 -6.44 13.36
N ARG A 59 -15.86 -6.60 12.76
CA ARG A 59 -17.05 -7.14 13.44
C ARG A 59 -16.84 -8.60 13.85
N SER A 60 -16.28 -9.43 12.97
CA SER A 60 -15.97 -10.84 13.28
C SER A 60 -15.00 -10.97 14.45
N ASN A 61 -13.96 -10.13 14.51
CA ASN A 61 -12.99 -10.13 15.60
C ASN A 61 -13.62 -9.77 16.96
N PHE A 62 -14.56 -8.83 17.00
CA PHE A 62 -15.27 -8.48 18.24
C PHE A 62 -16.27 -9.56 18.69
N ALA A 63 -16.81 -10.36 17.77
CA ALA A 63 -17.71 -11.47 18.13
C ALA A 63 -17.02 -12.57 18.94
N GLY A 64 -15.69 -12.68 18.86
CA GLY A 64 -14.90 -13.63 19.64
C GLY A 64 -14.54 -13.19 21.05
N ILE A 65 -14.87 -11.96 21.47
CA ILE A 65 -14.49 -11.42 22.78
C ILE A 65 -15.59 -11.70 23.82
N PRO A 66 -15.32 -12.44 24.91
CA PRO A 66 -16.30 -12.68 25.97
C PRO A 66 -16.78 -11.36 26.59
N GLY A 67 -18.11 -11.19 26.68
CA GLY A 67 -18.73 -9.99 27.24
C GLY A 67 -18.89 -8.82 26.24
N ALA A 68 -18.43 -8.96 25.00
CA ALA A 68 -18.66 -7.95 23.97
C ALA A 68 -20.13 -7.93 23.51
N ASN A 69 -20.75 -6.75 23.54
CA ASN A 69 -22.09 -6.55 22.97
C ASN A 69 -21.97 -6.37 21.45
N VAL A 70 -21.99 -7.49 20.72
CA VAL A 70 -21.84 -7.53 19.25
C VAL A 70 -22.88 -6.65 18.54
N THR A 71 -24.09 -6.54 19.09
CA THR A 71 -25.16 -5.68 18.55
C THR A 71 -24.80 -4.20 18.64
N GLU A 72 -24.23 -3.77 19.77
CA GLU A 72 -23.79 -2.40 19.98
C GLU A 72 -22.58 -2.05 19.10
N VAL A 73 -21.57 -2.95 19.05
CA VAL A 73 -20.42 -2.80 18.14
C VAL A 73 -20.87 -2.69 16.70
N THR A 74 -21.79 -3.55 16.25
CA THR A 74 -22.33 -3.52 14.88
C THR A 74 -23.06 -2.22 14.60
N ARG A 75 -23.85 -1.71 15.55
CA ARG A 75 -24.55 -0.43 15.41
C ARG A 75 -23.58 0.73 15.25
N VAL A 76 -22.57 0.81 16.11
CA VAL A 76 -21.55 1.87 16.05
C VAL A 76 -20.75 1.80 14.75
N VAL A 77 -20.23 0.62 14.40
CA VAL A 77 -19.44 0.43 13.17
C VAL A 77 -20.27 0.77 11.93
N THR A 78 -21.52 0.31 11.84
CA THR A 78 -22.38 0.59 10.68
C THR A 78 -22.77 2.07 10.61
N GLY A 79 -23.07 2.71 11.74
CA GLY A 79 -23.43 4.13 11.79
C GLY A 79 -22.28 5.05 11.39
N LEU A 80 -21.04 4.69 11.75
CA LEU A 80 -19.84 5.47 11.42
C LEU A 80 -19.23 5.10 10.06
N LEU A 81 -19.63 3.98 9.46
CA LEU A 81 -19.03 3.45 8.23
C LEU A 81 -18.98 4.49 7.09
N PRO A 82 -20.03 5.28 6.78
CA PRO A 82 -19.96 6.27 5.71
C PRO A 82 -18.89 7.34 5.97
N ALA A 83 -18.77 7.81 7.20
CA ALA A 83 -17.76 8.78 7.60
C ALA A 83 -16.34 8.18 7.49
N PHE A 84 -16.15 6.94 7.98
CA PHE A 84 -14.88 6.24 7.85
C PHE A 84 -14.47 6.02 6.39
N VAL A 85 -15.40 5.62 5.52
CA VAL A 85 -15.13 5.43 4.08
C VAL A 85 -14.76 6.76 3.43
N LEU A 86 -15.47 7.85 3.73
CA LEU A 86 -15.15 9.16 3.20
C LEU A 86 -13.74 9.63 3.63
N ILE A 87 -13.44 9.51 4.93
CA ILE A 87 -12.12 9.83 5.48
C ILE A 87 -11.04 8.96 4.83
N ALA A 88 -11.28 7.65 4.69
CA ALA A 88 -10.34 6.70 4.09
C ALA A 88 -10.06 7.05 2.63
N ILE A 89 -11.07 7.41 1.83
CA ILE A 89 -10.89 7.82 0.42
C ILE A 89 -10.07 9.11 0.32
N VAL A 90 -10.39 10.12 1.13
CA VAL A 90 -9.64 11.40 1.15
C VAL A 90 -8.19 11.17 1.54
N PHE A 91 -7.96 10.40 2.60
CA PHE A 91 -6.62 10.07 3.06
C PHE A 91 -5.87 9.22 2.04
N ALA A 92 -6.53 8.25 1.39
CA ALA A 92 -5.93 7.44 0.34
C ALA A 92 -5.52 8.28 -0.88
N ALA A 93 -6.35 9.23 -1.30
CA ALA A 93 -6.03 10.15 -2.38
C ALA A 93 -4.83 11.04 -2.04
N ALA A 94 -4.82 11.62 -0.83
CA ALA A 94 -3.71 12.44 -0.35
C ALA A 94 -2.40 11.64 -0.25
N LYS A 95 -2.46 10.44 0.33
CA LYS A 95 -1.33 9.51 0.42
C LYS A 95 -0.79 9.11 -0.95
N TRP A 96 -1.69 8.75 -1.88
CA TRP A 96 -1.31 8.38 -3.24
C TRP A 96 -0.59 9.53 -3.96
N PHE A 97 -1.14 10.75 -3.86
CA PHE A 97 -0.52 11.93 -4.45
C PHE A 97 0.84 12.23 -3.81
N LEU A 98 0.92 12.24 -2.48
CA LEU A 98 2.16 12.57 -1.75
C LEU A 98 3.27 11.55 -2.04
N TYR A 99 2.97 10.25 -2.02
CA TYR A 99 3.96 9.23 -2.36
C TYR A 99 4.40 9.32 -3.82
N SER A 100 3.47 9.57 -4.74
CA SER A 100 3.82 9.74 -6.15
C SER A 100 4.73 10.94 -6.38
N ALA A 101 4.46 12.06 -5.69
CA ALA A 101 5.29 13.26 -5.74
C ALA A 101 6.69 13.00 -5.16
N LEU A 102 6.76 12.32 -4.00
CA LEU A 102 8.03 11.94 -3.37
C LEU A 102 8.85 11.05 -4.29
N PHE A 103 8.27 9.98 -4.84
CA PHE A 103 9.00 9.08 -5.74
C PHE A 103 9.40 9.75 -7.05
N HIS A 104 8.56 10.64 -7.59
CA HIS A 104 8.91 11.40 -8.79
C HIS A 104 10.13 12.31 -8.52
N PHE A 105 10.12 13.02 -7.39
CA PHE A 105 11.22 13.88 -6.96
C PHE A 105 12.52 13.09 -6.75
N LEU A 106 12.47 12.00 -5.98
CA LEU A 106 13.63 11.14 -5.75
C LEU A 106 14.17 10.52 -7.04
N ALA A 107 13.28 10.09 -7.94
CA ALA A 107 13.70 9.57 -9.23
C ALA A 107 14.41 10.65 -10.07
N GLY A 108 13.92 11.89 -10.05
CA GLY A 108 14.57 13.03 -10.70
C GLY A 108 15.98 13.32 -10.14
N LEU A 109 16.15 13.27 -8.82
CA LEU A 109 17.47 13.41 -8.18
C LEU A 109 18.46 12.32 -8.61
N LEU A 110 17.96 11.12 -8.90
CA LEU A 110 18.77 9.97 -9.35
C LEU A 110 18.93 9.91 -10.88
N GLY A 111 18.59 11.00 -11.60
CA GLY A 111 18.77 11.11 -13.05
C GLY A 111 17.64 10.50 -13.90
N GLY A 112 16.52 10.14 -13.27
CA GLY A 112 15.31 9.67 -13.96
C GLY A 112 14.71 10.73 -14.88
N ARG A 113 14.18 10.29 -16.03
CA ARG A 113 13.59 11.16 -17.07
C ARG A 113 12.10 10.90 -17.29
N GLY A 114 11.44 10.36 -16.26
CA GLY A 114 10.02 10.03 -16.32
C GLY A 114 9.13 11.25 -16.15
N ASN A 115 7.83 11.06 -16.35
CA ASN A 115 6.84 12.13 -16.16
C ASN A 115 6.03 11.91 -14.86
N PRO A 116 5.51 12.98 -14.22
CA PRO A 116 4.74 12.87 -12.98
C PRO A 116 3.47 12.01 -13.12
N ARG A 117 2.79 12.08 -14.26
CA ARG A 117 1.56 11.31 -14.53
C ARG A 117 1.83 9.81 -14.56
N GLY A 118 2.93 9.39 -15.18
CA GLY A 118 3.39 8.01 -15.17
C GLY A 118 3.74 7.53 -13.78
N THR A 119 4.33 8.39 -12.95
CA THR A 119 4.65 8.05 -11.54
C THR A 119 3.37 7.85 -10.73
N LEU A 120 2.36 8.71 -10.90
CA LEU A 120 1.03 8.54 -10.30
C LEU A 120 0.41 7.21 -10.69
N VAL A 121 0.41 6.87 -11.98
CA VAL A 121 -0.13 5.60 -12.47
C VAL A 121 0.62 4.41 -11.87
N VAL A 122 1.95 4.44 -11.83
CA VAL A 122 2.76 3.38 -11.21
C VAL A 122 2.39 3.19 -9.74
N CYS A 123 2.28 4.27 -8.96
CA CYS A 123 1.96 4.17 -7.54
C CYS A 123 0.54 3.65 -7.29
N ALA A 124 -0.41 3.95 -8.19
CA ALA A 124 -1.76 3.40 -8.13
C ALA A 124 -1.79 1.90 -8.45
N LEU A 125 -1.11 1.51 -9.54
CA LEU A 125 -1.16 0.14 -10.05
C LEU A 125 -0.25 -0.83 -9.30
N ALA A 126 0.83 -0.36 -8.67
CA ALA A 126 1.72 -1.21 -7.88
C ALA A 126 1.00 -1.88 -6.70
N GLY A 127 -0.10 -1.30 -6.20
CA GLY A 127 -0.95 -1.88 -5.15
C GLY A 127 -1.96 -2.93 -5.63
N LEU A 128 -1.96 -3.30 -6.93
CA LEU A 128 -2.89 -4.29 -7.47
C LEU A 128 -2.85 -5.66 -6.78
N PRO A 129 -1.68 -6.22 -6.40
CA PRO A 129 -1.62 -7.49 -5.67
C PRO A 129 -2.45 -7.50 -4.38
N GLY A 130 -2.69 -6.33 -3.76
CA GLY A 130 -3.56 -6.19 -2.60
C GLY A 130 -4.98 -6.74 -2.78
N ILE A 131 -5.46 -6.89 -4.03
CA ILE A 131 -6.77 -7.51 -4.31
C ILE A 131 -6.88 -8.95 -3.78
N PHE A 132 -5.76 -9.65 -3.64
CA PHE A 132 -5.73 -11.04 -3.17
C PHE A 132 -5.86 -11.18 -1.65
N LEU A 133 -5.73 -10.08 -0.89
CA LEU A 133 -5.88 -10.12 0.57
C LEU A 133 -7.32 -10.43 0.98
N VAL A 134 -8.28 -9.75 0.36
CA VAL A 134 -9.71 -9.90 0.65
C VAL A 134 -10.20 -11.36 0.53
N PRO A 135 -9.98 -12.09 -0.59
CA PRO A 135 -10.43 -13.48 -0.69
C PRO A 135 -9.71 -14.41 0.29
N VAL A 136 -8.44 -14.12 0.64
CA VAL A 136 -7.70 -14.92 1.63
C VAL A 136 -8.28 -14.73 3.01
N GLU A 137 -8.51 -13.50 3.44
CA GLU A 137 -9.11 -13.20 4.75
C GLU A 137 -10.53 -13.79 4.86
N LEU A 138 -11.32 -13.63 3.79
CA LEU A 138 -12.66 -14.21 3.73
C LEU A 138 -12.63 -15.74 3.78
N ALA A 139 -11.68 -16.39 3.11
CA ALA A 139 -11.53 -17.84 3.17
C ALA A 139 -11.16 -18.32 4.57
N LEU A 140 -10.26 -17.62 5.28
CA LEU A 140 -9.88 -17.94 6.66
C LEU A 140 -11.09 -17.83 7.61
N ASP A 141 -11.92 -16.80 7.44
CA ASP A 141 -13.15 -16.59 8.21
C ASP A 141 -14.22 -17.66 7.92
N ILE A 142 -14.48 -17.97 6.64
CA ILE A 142 -15.43 -19.01 6.22
C ILE A 142 -15.02 -20.39 6.75
N LEU A 143 -13.71 -20.70 6.72
CA LEU A 143 -13.15 -21.95 7.24
C LEU A 143 -13.08 -21.97 8.78
N LYS A 144 -13.45 -20.88 9.45
CA LYS A 144 -13.41 -20.72 10.91
C LYS A 144 -12.05 -21.09 11.50
N VAL A 145 -10.98 -20.71 10.80
CA VAL A 145 -9.62 -20.92 11.29
C VAL A 145 -9.48 -20.17 12.62
N ALA A 146 -8.91 -20.84 13.63
CA ALA A 146 -8.70 -20.21 14.92
C ALA A 146 -7.89 -18.91 14.78
N ALA A 147 -8.18 -17.92 15.63
CA ALA A 147 -7.68 -16.55 15.47
C ALA A 147 -6.16 -16.45 15.32
N VAL A 148 -5.40 -17.20 16.12
CA VAL A 148 -3.92 -17.15 16.10
C VAL A 148 -3.35 -17.71 14.77
N PRO A 149 -3.69 -18.94 14.33
CA PRO A 149 -3.31 -19.41 12.99
C PRO A 149 -3.80 -18.52 11.85
N ALA A 150 -5.03 -17.98 11.93
CA ALA A 150 -5.58 -17.09 10.91
C ALA A 150 -4.75 -15.81 10.79
N ALA A 151 -4.37 -15.19 11.91
CA ALA A 151 -3.51 -14.02 11.94
C ALA A 151 -2.11 -14.32 11.38
N ALA A 152 -1.53 -15.48 11.72
CA ALA A 152 -0.23 -15.88 11.19
C ALA A 152 -0.25 -16.09 9.67
N LEU A 153 -1.25 -16.81 9.15
CA LEU A 153 -1.42 -17.05 7.71
C LEU A 153 -1.73 -15.75 6.95
N GLY A 154 -2.65 -14.93 7.47
CA GLY A 154 -2.97 -13.62 6.92
C GLY A 154 -1.75 -12.71 6.89
N GLY A 155 -0.95 -12.69 7.96
CA GLY A 155 0.30 -11.94 8.04
C GLY A 155 1.34 -12.39 7.02
N LEU A 156 1.53 -13.71 6.82
CA LEU A 156 2.45 -14.25 5.81
C LEU A 156 2.03 -13.89 4.39
N VAL A 157 0.72 -14.02 4.09
CA VAL A 157 0.18 -13.63 2.78
C VAL A 157 0.30 -12.12 2.58
N GLY A 158 -0.01 -11.32 3.60
CA GLY A 158 0.19 -9.88 3.63
C GLY A 158 1.63 -9.48 3.34
N LEU A 159 2.60 -10.18 3.95
CA LEU A 159 4.02 -9.94 3.69
C LEU A 159 4.41 -10.30 2.25
N GLY A 160 3.92 -11.41 1.72
CA GLY A 160 4.13 -11.80 0.32
C GLY A 160 3.58 -10.76 -0.67
N VAL A 161 2.36 -10.28 -0.41
CA VAL A 161 1.73 -9.19 -1.17
C VAL A 161 2.55 -7.90 -1.07
N LEU A 162 2.98 -7.51 0.12
CA LEU A 162 3.81 -6.31 0.32
C LEU A 162 5.12 -6.38 -0.49
N VAL A 163 5.81 -7.52 -0.46
CA VAL A 163 7.04 -7.72 -1.25
C VAL A 163 6.72 -7.62 -2.75
N TRP A 164 5.60 -8.18 -3.19
CA TRP A 164 5.16 -8.07 -4.59
C TRP A 164 4.86 -6.62 -4.99
N GLU A 165 4.14 -5.86 -4.18
CA GLU A 165 3.86 -4.43 -4.42
C GLU A 165 5.15 -3.62 -4.54
N VAL A 166 6.13 -3.87 -3.66
CA VAL A 166 7.46 -3.23 -3.72
C VAL A 166 8.19 -3.57 -5.02
N ILE A 167 8.17 -4.85 -5.44
CA ILE A 167 8.78 -5.28 -6.71
C ILE A 167 8.11 -4.57 -7.89
N LEU A 168 6.77 -4.49 -7.92
CA LEU A 168 6.03 -3.79 -8.97
C LEU A 168 6.33 -2.29 -8.99
N LEU A 169 6.47 -1.67 -7.82
CA LEU A 169 6.83 -0.26 -7.71
C LEU A 169 8.24 0.00 -8.26
N VAL A 170 9.21 -0.86 -7.92
CA VAL A 170 10.58 -0.80 -8.47
C VAL A 170 10.56 -0.95 -9.99
N ILE A 171 9.89 -1.98 -10.51
CA ILE A 171 9.76 -2.21 -11.97
C ILE A 171 9.09 -1.01 -12.63
N GLY A 172 7.99 -0.52 -12.07
CA GLY A 172 7.21 0.57 -12.65
C GLY A 172 7.99 1.88 -12.69
N LEU A 173 8.67 2.24 -11.61
CA LEU A 173 9.53 3.42 -11.58
C LEU A 173 10.68 3.27 -12.55
N ARG A 174 11.30 2.09 -12.65
CA ARG A 174 12.38 1.81 -13.62
C ARG A 174 11.94 2.09 -15.05
N GLU A 175 10.81 1.54 -15.45
CA GLU A 175 10.32 1.65 -16.83
C GLU A 175 9.81 3.06 -17.16
N VAL A 176 9.11 3.71 -16.21
CA VAL A 176 8.59 5.09 -16.42
C VAL A 176 9.72 6.12 -16.43
N HIS A 177 10.71 5.98 -15.55
CA HIS A 177 11.82 6.93 -15.43
C HIS A 177 13.03 6.60 -16.31
N ARG A 178 13.04 5.42 -16.94
CA ARG A 178 14.10 4.96 -17.86
C ARG A 178 15.49 4.99 -17.23
N PHE A 179 15.59 4.63 -15.95
CA PHE A 179 16.85 4.53 -15.23
C PHE A 179 17.17 3.08 -14.81
N THR A 180 18.30 2.87 -14.16
CA THR A 180 18.75 1.52 -13.77
C THR A 180 17.88 0.91 -12.67
N THR A 181 17.89 -0.42 -12.54
CA THR A 181 17.23 -1.11 -11.43
C THR A 181 17.78 -0.66 -10.07
N GLY A 182 19.08 -0.39 -9.95
CA GLY A 182 19.68 0.11 -8.72
C GLY A 182 19.10 1.47 -8.30
N SER A 183 18.99 2.41 -9.25
CA SER A 183 18.36 3.72 -9.02
C SER A 183 16.88 3.57 -8.61
N ALA A 184 16.15 2.65 -9.24
CA ALA A 184 14.76 2.35 -8.89
C ALA A 184 14.62 1.81 -7.45
N VAL A 185 15.48 0.87 -7.06
CA VAL A 185 15.51 0.31 -5.71
C VAL A 185 15.83 1.39 -4.68
N ILE A 186 16.83 2.25 -4.93
CA ILE A 186 17.15 3.37 -4.04
C ILE A 186 15.95 4.31 -3.92
N THR A 187 15.29 4.65 -5.03
CA THR A 187 14.10 5.52 -5.03
C THR A 187 13.01 5.00 -4.10
N VAL A 188 12.78 3.68 -4.09
CA VAL A 188 11.74 3.04 -3.28
C VAL A 188 12.17 2.89 -1.82
N LEU A 189 13.41 2.47 -1.56
CA LEU A 189 13.89 2.16 -0.20
C LEU A 189 14.37 3.38 0.58
N LEU A 190 14.77 4.46 -0.09
CA LEU A 190 15.32 5.65 0.57
C LEU A 190 14.34 6.29 1.57
N PRO A 191 13.04 6.50 1.26
CA PRO A 191 12.08 7.00 2.26
C PRO A 191 11.99 6.13 3.51
N LEU A 192 12.03 4.80 3.35
CA LEU A 192 11.98 3.86 4.46
C LEU A 192 13.27 3.94 5.29
N ALA A 193 14.44 3.97 4.64
CA ALA A 193 15.73 4.10 5.31
C ALA A 193 15.79 5.39 6.14
N VAL A 194 15.33 6.52 5.58
CA VAL A 194 15.26 7.80 6.31
C VAL A 194 14.33 7.69 7.52
N LEU A 195 13.15 7.08 7.37
CA LEU A 195 12.22 6.91 8.48
C LEU A 195 12.80 6.04 9.60
N VAL A 196 13.47 4.94 9.25
CA VAL A 196 14.15 4.06 10.22
C VAL A 196 15.26 4.82 10.95
N CYS A 197 16.09 5.58 10.23
CA CYS A 197 17.13 6.40 10.85
C CYS A 197 16.55 7.43 11.82
N LEU A 198 15.48 8.14 11.43
CA LEU A 198 14.81 9.11 12.30
C LEU A 198 14.21 8.46 13.55
N PHE A 199 13.59 7.28 13.39
CA PHE A 199 13.05 6.52 14.50
C PHE A 199 14.14 6.09 15.49
N VAL A 200 15.27 5.57 15.00
CA VAL A 200 16.41 5.20 15.84
C VAL A 200 16.96 6.41 16.60
N ILE A 201 17.15 7.55 15.92
CA ILE A 201 17.60 8.80 16.55
C ILE A 201 16.61 9.25 17.64
N PHE A 202 15.31 9.19 17.36
CA PHE A 202 14.27 9.54 18.31
C PHE A 202 14.30 8.65 19.57
N VAL A 203 14.43 7.33 19.40
CA VAL A 203 14.54 6.37 20.52
C VAL A 203 15.80 6.64 21.35
N ILE A 204 16.95 6.87 20.71
CA ILE A 204 18.19 7.23 21.40
C ILE A 204 17.99 8.52 22.21
N GLY A 205 17.35 9.54 21.62
CA GLY A 205 17.05 10.80 22.30
C GLY A 205 16.16 10.63 23.54
N ILE A 206 15.13 9.77 23.46
CA ILE A 206 14.31 9.41 24.62
C ILE A 206 15.15 8.73 25.70
N VAL A 207 15.95 7.73 25.35
CA VAL A 207 16.75 6.95 26.32
C VAL A 207 17.77 7.85 27.03
N VAL A 208 18.47 8.71 26.28
CA VAL A 208 19.44 9.68 26.85
C VAL A 208 18.73 10.67 27.77
N SER A 209 17.58 11.20 27.36
CA SER A 209 16.81 12.16 28.17
C SER A 209 16.25 11.52 29.44
N ALA A 210 15.73 10.30 29.34
CA ALA A 210 15.25 9.54 30.49
C ALA A 210 16.40 9.20 31.46
N GLY A 211 17.58 8.82 30.94
CA GLY A 211 18.78 8.59 31.75
C GLY A 211 19.30 9.85 32.45
N ALA A 212 19.17 11.02 31.83
CA ALA A 212 19.51 12.30 32.44
C ALA A 212 18.52 12.75 33.53
N LEU A 213 17.27 12.27 33.49
CA LEU A 213 16.22 12.57 34.48
C LEU A 213 16.21 11.58 35.66
N LEU A 214 16.91 10.45 35.56
CA LEU A 214 17.09 9.54 36.68
C LEU A 214 18.26 10.05 37.55
N PRO A 215 18.01 10.52 38.78
CA PRO A 215 19.09 10.91 39.67
C PRO A 215 20.01 9.71 39.85
N SER A 216 21.32 9.92 39.71
CA SER A 216 22.32 8.89 39.96
C SER A 216 22.05 8.28 41.33
N PHE A 217 21.57 7.04 41.38
CA PHE A 217 21.45 6.29 42.62
C PHE A 217 22.88 6.11 43.16
N SER A 218 23.31 7.02 44.03
CA SER A 218 24.52 6.85 44.83
C SER A 218 24.23 5.71 45.80
N LEU A 219 24.73 4.52 45.50
CA LEU A 219 24.83 3.46 46.49
C LEU A 219 25.84 3.93 47.54
N GLY A 220 25.31 4.42 48.67
CA GLY A 220 26.05 4.60 49.91
C GLY A 220 26.16 3.29 50.68
#